data_AF-A0A7V5GY28-F1
#
_entry.id   AF-A0A7V5GY28-F1
#
_cell.length_a   1.000
_cell.length_b   1.000
_cell.length_c   1.000
_cell.angle_alpha   90.00
_cell.angle_beta   90.00
_cell.angle_gamma   90.00
#
_symmetry.space_group_name_H-M   'P 1'
#
loop_
_entity.id
_entity.type
_entity.pdbx_description
1 polymer ?
#
loop_
_entity_poly.entity_id
_entity_poly.type
_entity_poly.pdbx_seq_one_letter_code
_entity_poly.pdbx_strand_id
1 'polypeptide(L)'
;MSNCIVDPRKLLSFDFGEYHPFKTYRLGLAYDLMDAYGLIDRDGVIVCQPRQATEEEASTFHNSGYLEALRLADSGMWVPNQFT
;
A
#
# COMPACT_ATOMS: atom_id res chain seq x y z
N MET A 1 19.96 -16.86 6.45
CA MET A 1 18.66 -16.18 6.62
C MET A 1 18.64 -15.04 5.63
N SER A 2 17.62 -14.94 4.79
CA SER A 2 17.48 -13.84 3.83
C SER A 2 16.50 -12.80 4.38
N ASN A 3 16.84 -11.53 4.31
CA ASN A 3 15.96 -10.42 4.67
C ASN A 3 15.22 -9.97 3.40
N CYS A 4 13.88 -9.94 3.39
CA CYS A 4 13.14 -9.33 2.28
C CYS A 4 12.75 -7.90 2.66
N ILE A 5 12.95 -6.98 1.72
CA ILE A 5 12.46 -5.61 1.80
C ILE A 5 11.53 -5.34 0.61
N VAL A 6 10.40 -4.69 0.87
CA VAL A 6 9.47 -4.31 -0.20
C VAL A 6 9.89 -2.95 -0.75
N ASP A 7 10.09 -2.86 -2.06
CA ASP A 7 10.31 -1.60 -2.77
C ASP A 7 8.98 -0.85 -2.91
N PRO A 8 8.77 0.25 -2.18
CA PRO A 8 7.48 0.90 -2.11
C PRO A 8 7.23 1.88 -3.25
N ARG A 9 8.17 2.06 -4.19
CA ARG A 9 8.09 3.14 -5.18
C ARG A 9 6.83 3.09 -6.05
N LYS A 10 6.30 1.89 -6.31
CA LYS A 10 4.99 1.70 -6.98
C LYS A 10 3.81 2.28 -6.21
N LEU A 11 3.89 2.34 -4.88
CA LEU A 11 2.83 2.87 -4.01
C LEU A 11 2.81 4.40 -3.99
N LEU A 12 3.85 5.06 -4.52
CA LEU A 12 3.90 6.53 -4.55
C LEU A 12 2.92 7.16 -5.56
N SER A 13 2.24 6.35 -6.36
CA SER A 13 1.14 6.80 -7.21
C SER A 13 -0.13 7.18 -6.43
N PHE A 14 -0.23 6.81 -5.15
CA PHE A 14 -1.36 7.16 -4.30
C PHE A 14 -1.09 8.44 -3.50
N ASP A 15 -2.05 9.35 -3.51
CA ASP A 15 -2.01 10.59 -2.73
C ASP A 15 -3.35 10.82 -2.03
N PHE A 16 -3.29 11.10 -0.73
CA PHE A 16 -4.47 11.44 0.09
C PHE A 16 -4.85 12.92 -0.04
N GLY A 17 -4.11 13.69 -0.83
CA GLY A 17 -4.36 15.09 -1.12
C GLY A 17 -3.45 16.03 -0.33
N GLU A 18 -3.35 17.27 -0.83
CA GLU A 18 -2.44 18.30 -0.36
C GLU A 18 -2.53 18.54 1.16
N TYR A 19 -3.74 18.60 1.69
CA TYR A 19 -4.00 18.94 3.09
C TYR A 19 -4.00 17.72 4.03
N HIS A 20 -3.94 16.49 3.52
CA HIS A 20 -3.97 15.31 4.36
C HIS A 20 -2.60 15.04 5.02
N PRO A 21 -2.52 14.78 6.35
CA PRO A 21 -1.24 14.65 7.05
C PRO A 21 -0.51 13.32 6.76
N PHE A 22 -1.24 12.27 6.37
CA PHE A 22 -0.65 11.02 5.89
C PHE A 22 -0.14 11.22 4.47
N LYS A 23 1.18 11.09 4.30
CA LYS A 23 1.88 11.39 3.04
C LYS A 23 2.62 10.16 2.53
N THR A 24 2.14 9.61 1.41
CA THR A 24 2.69 8.39 0.81
C THR A 24 4.16 8.55 0.39
N TYR A 25 4.58 9.75 -0.03
CA TYR A 25 5.98 10.02 -0.40
C TYR A 25 6.99 9.71 0.72
N ARG A 26 6.57 9.73 1.99
CA ARG A 26 7.45 9.40 3.12
C ARG A 26 7.96 7.96 3.06
N LEU A 27 7.17 7.06 2.48
CA LEU A 27 7.57 5.67 2.27
C LEU A 27 8.71 5.55 1.25
N GLY A 28 8.65 6.37 0.19
CA GLY A 28 9.72 6.50 -0.82
C GLY A 28 10.99 7.06 -0.20
N LEU A 29 10.90 8.17 0.54
CA LEU A 29 12.05 8.78 1.23
C LEU A 29 12.76 7.81 2.17
N ALA A 30 12.02 6.98 2.91
CA ALA A 30 12.61 5.97 3.77
C ALA A 30 13.39 4.91 2.96
N TYR A 31 12.83 4.46 1.83
CA TYR A 31 13.48 3.51 0.93
C TYR A 31 14.74 4.10 0.28
N ASP A 32 14.65 5.31 -0.26
CA ASP A 32 15.77 6.01 -0.87
C ASP A 32 16.90 6.27 0.13
N LEU A 33 16.57 6.52 1.40
CA LEU A 33 17.57 6.61 2.46
C LEU A 33 18.29 5.27 2.68
N MET A 34 17.55 4.16 2.74
CA MET A 34 18.15 2.82 2.88
C MET A 34 19.04 2.46 1.68
N ASP A 35 18.62 2.84 0.47
CA ASP A 35 19.39 2.71 -0.77
C ASP A 35 20.69 3.53 -0.73
N ALA A 36 20.60 4.81 -0.33
CA ALA A 36 21.77 5.69 -0.20
C ALA A 36 22.81 5.17 0.82
N TYR A 37 22.38 4.42 1.84
CA TYR A 37 23.27 3.74 2.79
C TYR A 37 23.75 2.35 2.33
N GLY A 38 23.34 1.90 1.14
CA GLY A 38 23.66 0.59 0.57
C GLY A 38 23.03 -0.57 1.35
N LEU A 39 21.96 -0.33 2.12
CA LEU A 39 21.34 -1.34 2.98
C LEU A 39 20.54 -2.37 2.17
N ILE A 40 20.01 -1.98 1.01
CA ILE A 40 19.21 -2.85 0.16
C ILE A 40 20.06 -3.74 -0.78
N ASP A 41 21.33 -3.36 -1.00
CA ASP A 41 22.28 -4.09 -1.84
C ASP A 41 23.17 -5.07 -1.05
N ARG A 42 22.96 -5.20 0.26
CA ARG A 42 23.77 -6.10 1.10
C ARG A 42 23.48 -7.56 0.75
N ASP A 43 24.51 -8.39 0.89
CA ASP A 43 24.38 -9.84 0.76
C ASP A 43 23.25 -10.39 1.63
N GLY A 44 22.37 -11.18 1.02
CA GLY A 44 21.23 -11.80 1.70
C GLY A 44 19.99 -10.91 1.82
N VAL A 45 20.00 -9.70 1.26
CA VAL A 45 18.79 -8.88 1.09
C VAL A 45 18.11 -9.20 -0.24
N ILE A 46 16.81 -9.42 -0.21
CA ILE A 46 15.97 -9.66 -1.38
C ILE A 46 15.01 -8.48 -1.52
N VAL A 47 15.07 -7.79 -2.66
CA VAL A 47 14.11 -6.73 -2.98
C VAL A 47 12.87 -7.35 -3.60
N CYS A 48 11.74 -7.16 -2.93
CA CYS A 48 10.44 -7.69 -3.28
C CYS A 48 9.56 -6.54 -3.82
N GLN A 49 8.77 -6.79 -4.87
CA GLN A 49 7.83 -5.79 -5.38
C GLN A 49 6.46 -5.96 -4.67
N PRO A 50 5.77 -4.86 -4.31
CA PRO A 50 4.44 -4.95 -3.75
C PRO A 50 3.49 -5.51 -4.82
N ARG A 51 2.59 -6.39 -4.38
CA ARG A 51 1.46 -6.87 -5.18
C ARG A 51 0.16 -6.37 -4.55
N GLN A 52 -0.87 -6.23 -5.37
CA GLN A 52 -2.22 -6.05 -4.85
C GLN A 52 -2.63 -7.32 -4.07
N ALA A 53 -3.25 -7.12 -2.92
CA ALA A 53 -3.87 -8.22 -2.15
C ALA A 53 -5.04 -8.81 -2.93
N THR A 54 -5.28 -10.11 -2.80
CA THR A 54 -6.46 -10.73 -3.43
C THR A 54 -7.72 -10.46 -2.60
N GLU A 55 -8.89 -10.69 -3.18
CA GLU A 55 -10.16 -10.56 -2.46
C GLU A 55 -10.24 -11.53 -1.28
N GLU A 56 -9.75 -12.76 -1.47
CA GLU A 56 -9.72 -13.79 -0.44
C GLU A 56 -8.84 -13.38 0.74
N GLU A 57 -7.69 -12.76 0.46
CA GLU A 57 -6.78 -12.24 1.48
C GLU A 57 -7.39 -11.06 2.24
N ALA A 58 -8.06 -10.14 1.56
CA ALA A 58 -8.76 -9.03 2.23
C ALA A 58 -9.94 -9.53 3.09
N SER A 59 -10.62 -10.58 2.61
CA SER A 59 -11.79 -11.18 3.26
C SER A 59 -11.45 -12.06 4.46
N THR A 60 -10.16 -12.30 4.78
CA THR A 60 -9.81 -13.02 6.02
C THR A 60 -10.20 -12.24 7.27
N PHE A 61 -10.38 -10.92 7.15
CA PHE A 61 -10.76 -10.03 8.24
C PHE A 61 -11.96 -9.14 7.90
N HIS A 62 -11.97 -8.52 6.72
CA HIS A 62 -13.02 -7.60 6.33
C HIS A 62 -14.27 -8.34 5.83
N ASN A 63 -15.45 -7.79 6.13
CA ASN A 63 -16.69 -8.28 5.52
C ASN A 63 -16.81 -7.78 4.08
N SER A 64 -17.55 -8.52 3.24
CA SER A 64 -17.72 -8.21 1.82
C SER A 64 -18.37 -6.84 1.59
N GLY A 65 -19.30 -6.42 2.46
CA GLY A 65 -19.94 -5.11 2.35
C GLY A 65 -18.94 -3.95 2.46
N TYR A 66 -18.03 -4.01 3.44
CA TYR A 66 -16.97 -3.03 3.60
C TYR A 66 -16.05 -2.97 2.37
N LEU A 67 -15.65 -4.13 1.83
CA LEU A 67 -14.80 -4.17 0.64
C LEU A 67 -15.49 -3.57 -0.58
N GLU A 68 -16.80 -3.81 -0.74
CA GLU A 68 -17.60 -3.19 -1.80
C GLU A 68 -17.72 -1.68 -1.62
N ALA A 69 -17.93 -1.21 -0.37
CA ALA A 69 -17.98 0.22 -0.06
C ALA A 69 -16.69 0.94 -0.49
N LEU A 70 -15.53 0.32 -0.22
CA LEU A 70 -14.23 0.85 -0.65
C LEU A 70 -14.10 0.91 -2.17
N ARG A 71 -14.53 -0.13 -2.89
CA ARG A 71 -14.51 -0.14 -4.37
C ARG A 71 -15.37 0.95 -4.98
N LEU A 72 -16.56 1.15 -4.44
CA LEU A 72 -17.45 2.19 -4.92
C LEU A 72 -16.88 3.58 -4.66
N ALA A 73 -16.35 3.81 -3.45
CA ALA A 73 -15.69 5.07 -3.11
C ALA A 73 -14.49 5.37 -4.03
N ASP A 74 -13.66 4.37 -4.34
CA ASP A 74 -12.54 4.49 -5.28
C ASP A 74 -13.01 4.86 -6.70
N SER A 75 -14.17 4.33 -7.13
CA SER A 75 -14.80 4.70 -8.41
C SER A 75 -15.46 6.09 -8.42
N GLY A 76 -15.41 6.83 -7.31
CA GLY A 76 -16.08 8.12 -7.15
C GLY A 76 -17.60 8.00 -6.94
N MET A 77 -18.10 6.80 -6.69
CA MET A 77 -19.51 6.56 -6.39
C MET A 77 -19.74 6.54 -4.89
N TRP A 78 -20.83 7.18 -4.47
CA TRP A 78 -21.34 7.08 -3.10
C TRP A 78 -22.78 6.61 -3.16
N VAL A 79 -23.10 5.58 -2.38
CA VAL A 79 -24.46 5.07 -2.27
C VAL A 79 -24.84 5.16 -0.79
N PRO A 80 -25.90 5.91 -0.44
CA PRO A 80 -26.42 5.92 0.92
C PRO A 80 -26.96 4.54 1.32
N ASN A 81 -26.88 4.19 2.60
CA ASN A 81 -27.58 3.04 3.18
C ASN A 81 -27.26 1.65 2.56
N GLN A 82 -26.05 1.44 2.02
CA GLN A 82 -25.71 0.15 1.37
C GLN A 82 -25.73 -1.09 2.27
N PHE A 83 -25.66 -0.90 3.59
CA PHE A 83 -25.51 -1.99 4.56
C PHE A 83 -26.53 -1.92 5.70
N THR A 84 -27.60 -1.13 5.53
CA THR A 84 -28.81 -1.21 6.37
C THR A 84 -29.78 -2.24 5.83
#